data_AF-A0A1V1WSI0-F1
#
_entry.id   AF-A0A1V1WSI0-F1
#
_cell.length_a   1.000
_cell.length_b   1.000
_cell.length_c   1.000
_cell.angle_alpha   90.00
_cell.angle_beta   90.00
_cell.angle_gamma   90.00
#
_symmetry.space_group_name_H-M   'P 1'
#
loop_
_entity.id
_entity.type
_entity.pdbx_description
1 polymer ?
#
loop_
_entity_poly.entity_id
_entity_poly.type
_entity_poly.pdbx_seq_one_letter_code
_entity_poly.pdbx_strand_id
1 'polypeptide(L)'
;MKILSLIAGVLMGAALIYGSLDMPKWGDPHSPASTHVSPYYLQHSIEHAATPNVVTTVLADYRGYDTLGETTVVFTAGMACLLLLGKRRKRQGK
;
A
#
# COMPACT_ATOMS: atom_id res chain seq x y z
N MET A 1 21.70 -19.20 -14.11
CA MET A 1 20.41 -18.55 -13.77
C MET A 1 20.31 -18.23 -12.27
N LYS A 2 20.39 -19.21 -11.34
CA LYS A 2 20.26 -18.96 -9.88
C LYS A 2 21.26 -17.94 -9.32
N ILE A 3 22.53 -18.02 -9.74
CA ILE A 3 23.59 -17.09 -9.32
C ILE A 3 23.31 -15.66 -9.80
N LEU A 4 22.80 -15.50 -11.04
CA LEU A 4 22.41 -14.20 -11.56
C LEU A 4 21.24 -13.60 -10.76
N SER A 5 20.25 -14.41 -10.40
CA SER A 5 19.13 -13.97 -9.53
C SER A 5 19.59 -13.57 -8.14
N LEU A 6 20.57 -14.29 -7.56
CA LEU A 6 21.17 -13.92 -6.27
C LEU A 6 21.92 -12.59 -6.36
N ILE A 7 22.73 -12.41 -7.39
CA ILE A 7 23.45 -11.14 -7.62
C ILE A 7 22.44 -9.99 -7.75
N ALA A 8 21.40 -10.16 -8.57
CA ALA A 8 20.36 -9.14 -8.73
C ALA A 8 19.64 -8.82 -7.40
N GLY A 9 19.31 -9.84 -6.59
CA GLY A 9 18.69 -9.65 -5.29
C GLY A 9 19.59 -8.90 -4.30
N VAL A 10 20.88 -9.24 -4.25
CA VAL A 10 21.86 -8.55 -3.40
C VAL A 10 22.03 -7.10 -3.83
N LEU A 11 22.14 -6.83 -5.14
CA LEU A 11 22.25 -5.47 -5.66
C LEU A 11 21.00 -4.63 -5.33
N MET A 12 19.81 -5.20 -5.48
CA MET A 12 18.56 -4.54 -5.10
C MET A 12 18.52 -4.25 -3.58
N GLY A 13 18.88 -5.22 -2.75
CA GLY A 13 18.96 -5.04 -1.30
C GLY A 13 19.94 -3.95 -0.90
N ALA A 14 21.13 -3.93 -1.50
CA ALA A 14 22.13 -2.89 -1.28
C ALA A 14 21.62 -1.50 -1.70
N ALA A 15 20.93 -1.40 -2.84
CA ALA A 15 20.32 -0.15 -3.29
C ALA A 15 19.23 0.36 -2.33
N LEU A 16 18.38 -0.53 -1.81
CA LEU A 16 17.36 -0.18 -0.81
C LEU A 16 17.99 0.27 0.52
N ILE A 17 19.04 -0.40 0.98
CA ILE A 17 19.80 0.01 2.18
C ILE A 17 20.42 1.39 1.94
N TYR A 18 21.07 1.60 0.79
CA TYR A 18 21.66 2.89 0.46
C TYR A 18 20.62 4.02 0.46
N GLY A 19 19.44 3.81 -0.14
CA GLY A 19 18.35 4.78 -0.11
C GLY A 19 17.81 5.07 1.29
N SER A 20 17.83 4.07 2.19
CA SER A 20 17.36 4.26 3.57
C SER A 20 18.29 5.14 4.43
N LEU A 21 19.55 5.33 4.02
CA LEU A 21 20.51 6.15 4.77
C LEU A 21 20.17 7.64 4.76
N ASP A 22 19.37 8.09 3.79
CA ASP A 22 18.94 9.50 3.66
C ASP A 22 17.60 9.78 4.38
N MET A 23 17.02 8.77 5.04
CA MET A 23 15.76 8.96 5.78
C MET A 23 15.98 9.75 7.07
N PRO A 24 14.98 10.56 7.49
CA PRO A 24 15.02 11.22 8.80
C PRO A 24 15.26 10.23 9.94
N LYS A 25 15.90 10.70 11.01
CA LYS A 25 16.08 9.89 12.22
C LYS A 25 14.71 9.51 12.78
N TRP A 26 14.68 8.35 13.43
CA TRP A 26 13.47 7.89 14.10
C TRP A 26 12.96 8.93 15.09
N GLY A 27 11.69 9.33 14.95
CA GLY A 27 11.05 10.30 15.84
C GLY A 27 11.51 11.75 15.66
N ASP A 28 12.20 12.09 14.57
CA ASP A 28 12.64 13.46 14.30
C ASP A 28 11.43 14.42 14.17
N PRO A 29 11.29 15.41 15.08
CA PRO A 29 10.22 16.41 15.02
C PRO A 29 10.30 17.29 13.76
N HIS A 30 11.49 17.40 13.16
CA HIS A 30 11.74 18.19 11.95
C HIS A 30 11.58 17.37 10.67
N SER A 31 11.19 16.09 10.75
CA SER A 31 10.91 15.30 9.57
C SER A 31 9.76 15.91 8.74
N PRO A 32 9.76 15.75 7.41
CA PRO A 32 8.70 16.29 6.55
C PRO A 32 7.29 15.81 6.94
N ALA A 33 7.18 14.57 7.44
CA ALA A 33 5.91 14.03 7.90
C ALA A 33 5.41 14.74 9.17
N SER A 34 6.30 15.03 10.13
CA SER A 34 5.96 15.66 11.41
C SER A 34 5.72 17.16 11.30
N THR A 35 6.29 17.84 10.31
CA THR A 35 6.19 19.31 10.15
C THR A 35 5.07 19.76 9.23
N HIS A 36 4.59 18.90 8.32
CA HIS A 36 3.63 19.30 7.29
C HIS A 36 2.34 18.47 7.34
N VAL A 37 2.39 17.20 6.93
CA VAL A 37 1.17 16.40 6.69
C VAL A 37 0.51 15.91 7.98
N SER A 38 1.29 15.48 8.98
CA SER A 38 0.71 14.94 10.21
C SER A 38 -0.05 16.00 11.01
N PRO A 39 0.50 17.21 11.27
CA PRO A 39 -0.25 18.26 11.96
C PRO A 39 -1.53 18.65 11.22
N TYR A 40 -1.47 18.75 9.89
CA TYR A 40 -2.63 19.11 9.08
C TYR A 40 -3.77 18.11 9.24
N TYR A 41 -3.51 16.81 9.09
CA TYR A 41 -4.53 15.79 9.28
C TYR A 41 -5.05 15.75 10.71
N LEU A 42 -4.18 15.89 11.72
CA LEU A 42 -4.60 15.87 13.13
C LEU A 42 -5.53 17.05 13.46
N GLN A 43 -5.29 18.22 12.90
CA GLN A 43 -6.06 19.43 13.19
C GLN A 43 -7.38 19.51 12.41
N HIS A 44 -7.41 19.03 11.16
CA HIS A 44 -8.54 19.30 10.26
C HIS A 44 -9.43 18.08 9.96
N SER A 45 -9.05 16.85 10.38
CA SER A 45 -9.84 15.64 10.03
C SER A 45 -11.29 15.68 10.50
N ILE A 46 -11.53 16.20 11.71
CA ILE A 46 -12.89 16.30 12.25
C ILE A 46 -13.73 17.28 11.43
N GLU A 47 -13.16 18.43 11.10
CA GLU A 47 -13.85 19.48 10.35
C GLU A 47 -14.19 19.01 8.93
N HIS A 48 -13.25 18.36 8.25
CA HIS A 48 -13.41 17.98 6.84
C HIS A 48 -14.29 16.74 6.62
N ALA A 49 -14.23 15.76 7.53
CA ALA A 49 -14.86 14.45 7.30
C ALA A 49 -15.84 14.03 8.40
N ALA A 50 -16.03 14.83 9.45
CA ALA A 50 -16.88 14.53 10.61
C ALA A 50 -16.59 13.16 11.27
N THR A 51 -15.40 12.60 11.03
CA THR A 51 -15.02 11.25 11.46
C THR A 51 -13.96 11.36 12.56
N PRO A 52 -14.22 10.85 13.78
CA PRO A 52 -13.31 11.00 14.91
C PRO A 52 -11.97 10.25 14.72
N ASN A 53 -11.95 9.23 13.87
CA ASN A 53 -10.75 8.47 13.57
C ASN A 53 -9.98 9.12 12.41
N VAL A 54 -8.85 9.76 12.74
CA VAL A 54 -7.95 10.39 11.77
C VAL A 54 -7.43 9.38 10.75
N VAL A 55 -7.14 8.13 11.14
CA VAL A 55 -6.65 7.11 10.20
C VAL A 55 -7.72 6.79 9.16
N THR A 56 -8.97 6.59 9.58
CA THR A 56 -10.08 6.34 8.66
C THR A 56 -10.28 7.54 7.73
N THR A 57 -10.20 8.76 8.26
CA THR A 57 -10.33 9.99 7.46
C THR A 57 -9.22 10.09 6.40
N VAL A 58 -7.98 9.75 6.76
CA VAL A 58 -6.86 9.74 5.80
C VAL A 58 -7.06 8.71 4.71
N LEU A 59 -7.48 7.48 5.05
CA LEU A 59 -7.64 6.40 4.08
C LEU A 59 -8.87 6.60 3.18
N ALA A 60 -10.01 6.98 3.74
CA ALA A 60 -11.28 7.03 3.02
C ALA A 60 -11.52 8.39 2.33
N ASP A 61 -11.19 9.51 3.00
CA ASP A 61 -11.52 10.84 2.51
C ASP A 61 -10.33 11.49 1.79
N TYR A 62 -9.18 11.67 2.45
CA TYR A 62 -8.03 12.34 1.84
C TYR A 62 -7.33 11.48 0.76
N ARG A 63 -7.18 10.18 1.01
CA ARG A 63 -6.49 9.23 0.13
C ARG A 63 -7.42 8.13 -0.37
N GLY A 64 -8.70 8.45 -0.54
CA GLY A 64 -9.71 7.51 -1.01
C GLY A 64 -9.39 6.85 -2.35
N TYR A 65 -8.64 7.51 -3.23
CA TYR A 65 -8.18 6.92 -4.49
C TYR A 65 -7.22 5.75 -4.31
N ASP A 66 -6.35 5.79 -3.29
CA ASP A 66 -5.44 4.68 -2.99
C ASP A 66 -6.24 3.45 -2.53
N THR A 67 -7.20 3.65 -1.62
CA THR A 67 -8.11 2.58 -1.15
C THR A 67 -9.08 2.09 -2.23
N LEU A 68 -9.53 2.94 -3.15
CA LEU A 68 -10.27 2.51 -4.35
C LEU A 68 -9.41 1.58 -5.22
N GLY A 69 -8.12 1.89 -5.37
CA GLY A 69 -7.15 1.02 -6.04
C GLY A 69 -7.01 -0.33 -5.32
N GLU A 70 -6.80 -0.31 -4.00
CA GLU A 70 -6.70 -1.53 -3.18
C GLU A 70 -7.93 -2.43 -3.33
N THR A 71 -9.13 -1.86 -3.20
CA THR A 71 -10.39 -2.61 -3.35
C THR A 71 -10.56 -3.16 -4.76
N THR A 72 -10.17 -2.41 -5.80
CA THR A 72 -10.18 -2.87 -7.19
C THR A 72 -9.24 -4.06 -7.41
N VAL A 73 -8.03 -4.03 -6.84
CA VAL A 73 -7.06 -5.13 -6.92
C VAL A 73 -7.60 -6.38 -6.25
N VAL A 74 -8.11 -6.26 -5.01
CA VAL A 74 -8.68 -7.38 -4.26
C VAL A 74 -9.90 -7.97 -4.97
N PHE A 75 -10.80 -7.11 -5.46
CA PHE A 75 -11.97 -7.52 -6.23
C PHE A 75 -11.57 -8.30 -7.48
N THR A 76 -10.61 -7.77 -8.24
CA THR A 76 -10.10 -8.41 -9.47
C THR A 76 -9.45 -9.76 -9.17
N ALA A 77 -8.65 -9.85 -8.11
CA ALA A 77 -8.05 -11.12 -7.67
C ALA A 77 -9.14 -12.14 -7.28
N GLY A 78 -10.16 -11.71 -6.54
CA GLY A 78 -11.31 -12.56 -6.19
C GLY A 78 -12.07 -13.06 -7.41
N MET A 79 -12.33 -12.19 -8.38
CA MET A 79 -12.95 -12.56 -9.66
C MET A 79 -12.11 -13.55 -10.46
N ALA A 80 -10.79 -13.33 -10.55
CA ALA A 80 -9.88 -14.25 -11.22
C ALA A 80 -9.94 -15.66 -10.60
N CYS A 81 -9.92 -15.75 -9.25
CA CYS A 81 -10.06 -17.02 -8.54
C CYS A 81 -11.39 -17.73 -8.86
N LEU A 82 -12.51 -17.01 -8.83
CA LEU A 82 -13.82 -17.58 -9.14
C LEU A 82 -13.92 -18.10 -10.58
N LEU A 83 -13.38 -17.35 -11.55
CA LEU A 83 -13.36 -17.77 -12.96
C LEU A 83 -12.49 -19.01 -13.19
N LEU A 84 -11.34 -19.11 -12.52
CA LEU A 84 -10.45 -20.27 -12.62
C LEU A 84 -11.07 -21.52 -11.99
N LEU A 85 -11.71 -21.39 -10.83
CA LEU A 85 -12.34 -22.51 -10.12
C LEU A 85 -13.65 -22.95 -10.78
N GLY A 86 -14.47 -22.02 -11.27
CA GLY A 86 -15.75 -22.31 -11.93
C GLY A 86 -15.64 -23.07 -13.25
N LYS A 87 -14.49 -22.98 -13.95
CA LYS A 87 -14.27 -23.64 -15.25
C LYS A 87 -14.14 -25.17 -15.19
N ARG A 88 -13.98 -25.79 -14.01
CA ARG A 88 -13.76 -27.25 -13.87
C ARG A 88 -14.99 -28.14 -14.07
N ARG A 89 -16.21 -27.60 -14.19
CA ARG A 89 -17.45 -28.41 -14.21
C ARG A 89 -17.85 -28.99 -15.58
N LYS A 90 -17.13 -28.72 -16.67
CA LYS A 90 -17.51 -29.14 -18.04
C LYS A 90 -16.66 -30.27 -18.65
N ARG A 91 -15.81 -30.94 -17.86
CA ARG A 91 -14.86 -31.97 -18.38
C ARG A 91 -15.05 -33.39 -17.82
N GLN A 92 -16.15 -33.66 -17.13
CA GLN A 92 -16.58 -35.03 -16.82
C GLN A 92 -17.89 -35.30 -17.56
N GLY A 93 -17.76 -35.80 -18.79
CA GLY A 93 -18.86 -35.99 -19.71
C GLY A 93 -18.36 -36.45 -21.08
N LYS A 94 -17.42 -37.41 -21.09
CA LYS A 94 -17.25 -38.37 -22.17
C LYS A 94 -16.45 -39.56 -21.65
#